data_AF-A0A4Y2EHD2-F1
#
_entry.id   AF-A0A4Y2EHD2-F1
#
_cell.length_a   1.000
_cell.length_b   1.000
_cell.length_c   1.000
_cell.angle_alpha   90.00
_cell.angle_beta   90.00
_cell.angle_gamma   90.00
#
_symmetry.space_group_name_H-M   'P 1'
#
loop_
_entity.id
_entity.type
_entity.pdbx_description
1 polymer ?
#
loop_
_entity_poly.entity_id
_entity_poly.type
_entity_poly.pdbx_seq_one_letter_code
_entity_poly.pdbx_strand_id
1 'polypeptide(L)'
;MVELRRVRSGIQSEKENLYTLHDVLDAMWLYKNHKDDSYLRRVVQPLEALLVTHKRIIVKDTAVNAICYGAKVMLPGVLRYENGIEINDEIVFMTSKGEAIALGIALMTTSTMCTCDHSAVAKLKRVVMERDTYPRKWGLGPTASLKKKMIKEGLLDKYGNPNEKTPTNWKEQQQSGVVKTEPVTPKREPVEIKTEKTEGGAESVDSSSDTDGPKKKKHKKHKEKRSSDGEAYGIDVEASIHKKKKKKKNKERDQEADE
;
A
#
# COMPACT_ATOMS: atom_id res chain seq x y z
N MET A 1 -41.01 -33.53 -16.17
CA MET A 1 -40.65 -32.67 -15.02
C MET A 1 -41.87 -31.82 -14.71
N VAL A 2 -42.43 -31.90 -13.50
CA VAL A 2 -43.68 -31.19 -13.13
C VAL A 2 -43.37 -29.80 -12.55
N GLU A 3 -42.35 -29.71 -11.70
CA GLU A 3 -41.82 -28.44 -11.19
C GLU A 3 -40.32 -28.56 -10.86
N LEU A 4 -39.62 -27.42 -10.79
CA LEU A 4 -38.19 -27.32 -10.47
C LEU A 4 -37.93 -26.11 -9.58
N ARG A 5 -37.22 -26.32 -8.46
CA ARG A 5 -36.75 -25.26 -7.56
C ARG A 5 -35.26 -25.41 -7.29
N ARG A 6 -34.49 -24.33 -7.43
CA ARG A 6 -33.05 -24.30 -7.14
C ARG A 6 -32.82 -23.95 -5.66
N VAL A 7 -32.34 -24.92 -4.89
CA VAL A 7 -32.09 -24.79 -3.44
C VAL A 7 -30.73 -24.15 -3.11
N ARG A 8 -29.76 -24.23 -4.04
CA ARG A 8 -28.41 -23.69 -3.86
C ARG A 8 -27.82 -23.17 -5.17
N SER A 9 -27.06 -22.08 -5.09
CA SER A 9 -26.27 -21.56 -6.20
C SER A 9 -24.90 -21.09 -5.69
N GLY A 10 -23.86 -21.89 -5.95
CA GLY A 10 -22.51 -21.62 -5.44
C GLY A 10 -22.45 -21.66 -3.91
N ILE A 11 -21.99 -20.57 -3.30
CA ILE A 11 -21.91 -20.45 -1.83
C ILE A 11 -23.26 -20.12 -1.18
N GLN A 12 -24.21 -19.56 -1.94
CA GLN A 12 -25.49 -19.10 -1.42
C GLN A 12 -26.53 -20.23 -1.39
N SER A 13 -27.25 -20.36 -0.28
CA SER A 13 -28.29 -21.37 -0.06
C SER A 13 -29.59 -20.72 0.37
N GLU A 14 -30.72 -21.42 0.25
CA GLU A 14 -32.03 -20.86 0.63
C GLU A 14 -32.23 -20.62 2.13
N LYS A 15 -31.33 -21.12 2.99
CA LYS A 15 -31.45 -21.05 4.45
C LYS A 15 -31.18 -19.65 5.00
N GLU A 16 -30.34 -18.87 4.32
CA GLU A 16 -29.83 -17.61 4.85
C GLU A 16 -29.84 -16.55 3.74
N ASN A 17 -30.22 -15.31 4.09
CA ASN A 17 -30.17 -14.14 3.21
C ASN A 17 -30.91 -14.30 1.86
N LEU A 18 -31.97 -15.10 1.83
CA LEU A 18 -32.89 -15.19 0.71
C LEU A 18 -33.99 -14.12 0.87
N TYR A 19 -34.09 -13.21 -0.10
CA TYR A 19 -35.08 -12.13 -0.10
C TYR A 19 -36.03 -12.28 -1.29
N THR A 20 -37.27 -11.86 -1.11
CA THR A 20 -38.30 -11.83 -2.15
C THR A 20 -38.26 -10.51 -2.93
N LEU A 21 -38.93 -10.46 -4.08
CA LEU A 21 -39.08 -9.20 -4.83
C LEU A 21 -39.86 -8.13 -4.06
N HIS A 22 -40.74 -8.54 -3.15
CA HIS A 22 -41.47 -7.62 -2.28
C HIS A 22 -40.52 -6.94 -1.29
N ASP A 23 -39.60 -7.68 -0.68
CA ASP A 23 -38.61 -7.12 0.24
C ASP A 23 -37.72 -6.08 -0.44
N VAL A 24 -37.36 -6.29 -1.71
CA VAL A 24 -36.58 -5.34 -2.51
C VAL A 24 -37.37 -4.05 -2.77
N LEU A 25 -38.66 -4.18 -3.08
CA LEU A 25 -39.54 -3.03 -3.31
C LEU A 25 -39.69 -2.20 -2.04
N ASP A 26 -39.95 -2.86 -0.91
CA ASP A 26 -40.14 -2.22 0.38
C ASP A 26 -38.86 -1.55 0.88
N ALA A 27 -37.71 -2.21 0.73
CA ALA A 27 -36.41 -1.64 1.05
C ALA A 27 -36.13 -0.35 0.25
N MET A 28 -36.46 -0.34 -1.05
CA MET A 28 -36.27 0.84 -1.89
C MET A 28 -37.27 1.97 -1.55
N TRP A 29 -38.51 1.63 -1.22
CA TRP A 29 -39.52 2.60 -0.80
C TRP A 29 -39.11 3.29 0.51
N LEU A 30 -38.64 2.50 1.48
CA LEU A 30 -38.23 2.98 2.79
C LEU A 30 -37.01 3.92 2.68
N TYR A 31 -36.04 3.57 1.84
CA TYR A 31 -34.90 4.44 1.51
C TYR A 31 -35.33 5.77 0.88
N LYS A 32 -36.29 5.75 -0.06
CA LYS A 32 -36.72 6.98 -0.75
C LYS A 32 -37.51 7.94 0.15
N ASN A 33 -38.39 7.41 0.99
CA ASN A 33 -39.31 8.23 1.80
C ASN A 33 -38.71 8.64 3.15
N HIS A 34 -38.03 7.71 3.82
CA HIS A 34 -37.52 7.90 5.16
C HIS A 34 -36.00 8.09 5.22
N LYS A 35 -35.28 7.93 4.10
CA LYS A 35 -33.80 7.98 4.02
C LYS A 35 -33.11 6.99 4.95
N ASP A 36 -33.83 5.96 5.40
CA ASP A 36 -33.26 4.86 6.17
C ASP A 36 -32.78 3.76 5.21
N ASP A 37 -31.49 3.45 5.28
CA ASP A 37 -30.79 2.49 4.43
C ASP A 37 -30.59 1.13 5.09
N SER A 38 -31.03 0.96 6.34
CA SER A 38 -30.84 -0.26 7.14
C SER A 38 -31.42 -1.49 6.44
N TYR A 39 -32.63 -1.35 5.89
CA TYR A 39 -33.28 -2.46 5.18
C TYR A 39 -32.58 -2.77 3.86
N LEU A 40 -32.16 -1.74 3.11
CA LEU A 40 -31.48 -1.90 1.84
C LEU A 40 -30.10 -2.57 1.99
N ARG A 41 -29.32 -2.19 3.02
CA ARG A 41 -28.03 -2.82 3.34
C ARG A 41 -28.15 -4.28 3.77
N ARG A 42 -29.33 -4.69 4.25
CA ARG A 42 -29.61 -6.08 4.60
C ARG A 42 -29.92 -6.92 3.37
N VAL A 43 -30.68 -6.37 2.42
CA VAL A 43 -31.07 -7.05 1.17
C VAL A 43 -29.88 -7.15 0.20
N VAL A 44 -29.07 -6.09 0.08
CA VAL A 44 -27.93 -6.04 -0.83
C VAL A 44 -26.66 -6.49 -0.11
N GLN A 45 -26.17 -7.68 -0.46
CA GLN A 45 -24.92 -8.21 0.07
C GLN A 45 -23.70 -7.69 -0.70
N PRO A 46 -22.55 -7.50 -0.02
CA PRO A 46 -21.29 -7.17 -0.68
C PRO A 46 -20.80 -8.34 -1.56
N LEU A 47 -20.13 -8.02 -2.66
CA LEU A 47 -19.66 -9.01 -3.64
C LEU A 47 -18.64 -9.98 -3.05
N GLU A 48 -17.93 -9.56 -2.01
CA GLU A 48 -17.00 -10.37 -1.22
C GLU A 48 -17.66 -11.64 -0.67
N ALA A 49 -18.97 -11.63 -0.41
CA ALA A 49 -19.72 -12.78 0.08
C ALA A 49 -19.66 -13.98 -0.89
N LEU A 50 -19.46 -13.74 -2.20
CA LEU A 50 -19.35 -14.80 -3.20
C LEU A 50 -17.93 -15.41 -3.27
N LEU A 51 -16.94 -14.72 -2.72
CA LEU A 51 -15.53 -15.05 -2.89
C LEU A 51 -14.93 -15.83 -1.71
N VAL A 52 -15.76 -16.21 -0.73
CA VAL A 52 -15.35 -16.86 0.52
C VAL A 52 -14.69 -18.23 0.30
N THR A 53 -15.04 -18.94 -0.78
CA THR A 53 -14.46 -20.25 -1.10
C THR A 53 -12.98 -20.20 -1.50
N HIS A 54 -12.53 -19.07 -2.06
CA HIS A 54 -11.21 -18.96 -2.64
C HIS A 54 -10.15 -18.62 -1.59
N LYS A 55 -8.92 -19.11 -1.81
CA LYS A 55 -7.79 -18.80 -0.94
C LYS A 55 -7.40 -17.33 -1.08
N ARG A 56 -7.04 -16.71 0.03
CA ARG A 56 -6.88 -15.26 0.14
C ARG A 56 -5.41 -14.85 0.20
N ILE A 57 -5.08 -13.79 -0.55
CA ILE A 57 -3.80 -13.10 -0.46
C ILE A 57 -4.06 -11.63 -0.15
N ILE A 58 -3.55 -11.17 0.98
CA ILE A 58 -3.67 -9.79 1.42
C ILE A 58 -2.50 -9.00 0.85
N VAL A 59 -2.80 -7.92 0.14
CA VAL A 59 -1.84 -7.09 -0.57
C VAL A 59 -1.62 -5.77 0.16
N LYS A 60 -0.42 -5.20 0.07
CA LYS A 60 -0.11 -3.84 0.54
C LYS A 60 -0.94 -2.80 -0.23
N ASP A 61 -1.46 -1.81 0.48
CA ASP A 61 -2.24 -0.70 -0.10
C ASP A 61 -1.52 0.02 -1.25
N THR A 62 -0.18 0.04 -1.24
CA THR A 62 0.64 0.65 -2.30
C THR A 62 0.61 -0.11 -3.62
N ALA A 63 0.30 -1.40 -3.60
CA ALA A 63 0.23 -2.26 -4.77
C ALA A 63 -1.21 -2.42 -5.32
N VAL A 64 -2.24 -2.06 -4.54
CA VAL A 64 -3.66 -2.23 -4.93
C VAL A 64 -3.97 -1.58 -6.26
N ASN A 65 -3.64 -0.29 -6.43
CA ASN A 65 -3.98 0.40 -7.68
C ASN A 65 -3.23 -0.20 -8.88
N ALA A 66 -1.97 -0.64 -8.71
CA ALA A 66 -1.24 -1.32 -9.78
C ALA A 66 -1.97 -2.59 -10.26
N ILE A 67 -2.57 -3.34 -9.34
CA ILE A 67 -3.39 -4.53 -9.64
C ILE A 67 -4.66 -4.13 -10.38
N CYS A 68 -5.33 -3.03 -10.00
CA CYS A 68 -6.50 -2.53 -10.71
C CYS A 68 -6.21 -2.15 -12.18
N TYR A 69 -4.97 -1.74 -12.47
CA TYR A 69 -4.48 -1.50 -13.84
C TYR A 69 -4.04 -2.77 -14.58
N GLY A 70 -4.08 -3.94 -13.94
CA GLY A 70 -3.73 -5.23 -14.54
C GLY A 70 -2.27 -5.64 -14.36
N ALA A 71 -1.52 -5.01 -13.45
CA ALA A 71 -0.15 -5.42 -13.16
C ALA A 71 -0.11 -6.80 -12.48
N LYS A 72 0.94 -7.59 -12.77
CA LYS A 72 1.17 -8.86 -12.06
C LYS A 72 1.48 -8.58 -10.59
N VAL A 73 0.99 -9.44 -9.70
CA VAL A 73 1.28 -9.31 -8.27
C VAL A 73 2.65 -9.89 -8.00
N MET A 74 3.56 -9.04 -7.52
CA MET A 74 4.90 -9.44 -7.11
C MET A 74 4.93 -9.69 -5.60
N LEU A 75 5.80 -10.59 -5.17
CA LEU A 75 5.98 -10.95 -3.76
C LEU A 75 6.17 -9.75 -2.80
N PRO A 76 6.96 -8.70 -3.11
CA PRO A 76 7.08 -7.54 -2.23
C PRO A 76 5.77 -6.76 -2.03
N GLY A 77 4.78 -6.96 -2.90
CA GLY A 77 3.43 -6.40 -2.78
C GLY A 77 2.50 -7.19 -1.85
N VAL A 78 2.85 -8.42 -1.50
CA VAL A 78 2.06 -9.27 -0.60
C VAL A 78 2.37 -8.91 0.85
N LEU A 79 1.34 -8.87 1.69
CA LEU A 79 1.44 -8.68 3.13
C LEU A 79 1.24 -10.01 3.88
N ARG A 80 0.20 -10.76 3.51
CA ARG A 80 -0.15 -12.07 4.10
C ARG A 80 -0.74 -12.97 3.03
N TYR A 81 -0.59 -14.27 3.21
CA TYR A 81 -1.17 -15.28 2.32
C TYR A 81 -1.74 -16.42 3.17
N GLU A 82 -2.73 -17.10 2.62
CA GLU A 82 -3.33 -18.29 3.23
C GLU A 82 -2.45 -19.52 3.03
N ASN A 83 -2.61 -20.52 3.89
CA ASN A 83 -1.85 -21.76 3.82
C ASN A 83 -2.40 -22.69 2.73
N GLY A 84 -1.53 -23.53 2.19
CA GLY A 84 -1.89 -24.58 1.23
C GLY A 84 -2.27 -24.06 -0.14
N ILE A 85 -1.78 -22.89 -0.57
CA ILE A 85 -1.91 -22.42 -1.96
C ILE A 85 -1.03 -23.30 -2.84
N GLU A 86 -1.63 -23.92 -3.85
CA GLU A 86 -0.94 -24.71 -4.86
C GLU A 86 -0.77 -23.91 -6.16
N ILE A 87 0.12 -24.39 -7.03
CA ILE A 87 0.31 -23.79 -8.36
C ILE A 87 -0.97 -24.01 -9.18
N ASN A 88 -1.38 -22.97 -9.90
CA ASN A 88 -2.61 -22.88 -10.69
C ASN A 88 -3.93 -22.80 -9.91
N ASP A 89 -3.88 -22.66 -8.58
CA ASP A 89 -5.08 -22.42 -7.79
C ASP A 89 -5.71 -21.05 -8.09
N GLU A 90 -7.05 -21.00 -8.01
CA GLU A 90 -7.79 -19.74 -8.07
C GLU A 90 -7.78 -19.05 -6.70
N ILE A 91 -7.23 -17.84 -6.70
CA ILE A 91 -7.00 -17.04 -5.50
C ILE A 91 -7.65 -15.66 -5.62
N VAL A 92 -8.04 -15.11 -4.47
CA VAL A 92 -8.56 -13.75 -4.34
C VAL A 92 -7.51 -12.85 -3.72
N PHE A 93 -7.25 -11.72 -4.37
CA PHE A 93 -6.50 -10.63 -3.80
C PHE A 93 -7.41 -9.73 -3.00
N MET A 94 -7.05 -9.47 -1.74
CA MET A 94 -7.80 -8.60 -0.84
C MET A 94 -6.94 -7.46 -0.32
N THR A 95 -7.59 -6.34 0.00
CA THR A 95 -6.95 -5.27 0.78
C THR A 95 -6.86 -5.66 2.25
N SER A 96 -6.12 -4.87 3.05
CA SER A 96 -6.08 -5.01 4.51
C SER A 96 -7.46 -4.83 5.18
N LYS A 97 -8.39 -4.14 4.49
CA LYS A 97 -9.77 -3.92 4.93
C LYS A 97 -10.72 -5.08 4.59
N GLY A 98 -10.26 -6.05 3.79
CA GLY A 98 -11.10 -7.15 3.32
C GLY A 98 -11.88 -6.85 2.04
N GLU A 99 -11.56 -5.80 1.29
CA GLU A 99 -12.18 -5.51 -0.01
C GLU A 99 -11.56 -6.42 -1.07
N ALA A 100 -12.38 -6.98 -1.96
CA ALA A 100 -11.89 -7.83 -3.05
C ALA A 100 -11.32 -6.98 -4.20
N ILE A 101 -10.02 -7.15 -4.48
CA ILE A 101 -9.32 -6.41 -5.53
C ILE A 101 -9.51 -7.11 -6.88
N ALA A 102 -9.08 -8.37 -6.95
CA ALA A 102 -9.03 -9.14 -8.18
C ALA A 102 -8.96 -10.65 -7.91
N LEU A 103 -9.36 -11.43 -8.90
CA LEU A 103 -9.13 -12.86 -9.00
C LEU A 103 -7.87 -13.14 -9.81
N GLY A 104 -7.10 -14.12 -9.35
CA GLY A 104 -5.87 -14.55 -10.00
C GLY A 104 -5.68 -16.06 -9.97
N ILE A 105 -4.72 -16.50 -10.76
CA ILE A 105 -4.23 -17.88 -10.80
C ILE A 105 -2.83 -17.85 -10.17
N ALA A 106 -2.64 -18.62 -9.10
CA ALA A 106 -1.37 -18.71 -8.39
C ALA A 106 -0.27 -19.30 -9.29
N LEU A 107 0.90 -18.68 -9.29
CA LEU A 107 2.09 -19.16 -10.02
C LEU A 107 3.10 -19.83 -9.08
N MET A 108 2.85 -19.76 -7.77
CA MET A 108 3.76 -20.21 -6.72
C MET A 108 2.96 -20.88 -5.60
N THR A 109 3.58 -21.87 -4.96
CA THR A 109 3.04 -22.51 -3.75
C THR A 109 3.33 -21.70 -2.50
N THR A 110 2.58 -21.93 -1.42
CA THR A 110 2.84 -21.30 -0.11
C THR A 110 4.29 -21.48 0.37
N SER A 111 4.89 -22.66 0.17
CA SER A 111 6.29 -22.92 0.57
C SER A 111 7.27 -22.04 -0.20
N THR A 112 7.11 -21.95 -1.52
CA THR A 112 7.97 -21.11 -2.37
C THR A 112 7.78 -19.62 -2.08
N MET A 113 6.56 -19.18 -1.75
CA MET A 113 6.29 -17.80 -1.33
C MET A 113 6.98 -17.42 -0.01
N CYS A 114 7.32 -18.41 0.84
CA CYS A 114 8.04 -18.18 2.09
C CYS A 114 9.55 -18.07 1.88
N THR A 115 10.12 -18.85 0.96
CA THR A 115 11.56 -18.91 0.74
C THR A 115 12.09 -17.88 -0.26
N CYS A 116 11.29 -17.52 -1.27
CA CYS A 116 11.73 -16.58 -2.30
C CYS A 116 11.66 -15.13 -1.81
N ASP A 117 12.58 -14.27 -2.27
CA ASP A 117 12.53 -12.82 -2.00
C ASP A 117 11.82 -12.05 -3.13
N HIS A 118 11.94 -12.53 -4.37
CA HIS A 118 11.48 -11.84 -5.58
C HIS A 118 10.88 -12.82 -6.57
N SER A 119 9.59 -12.65 -6.88
CA SER A 119 8.90 -13.44 -7.89
C SER A 119 7.50 -12.88 -8.16
N ALA A 120 6.90 -13.30 -9.28
CA ALA A 120 5.49 -13.08 -9.54
C ALA A 120 4.67 -14.15 -8.80
N VAL A 121 3.78 -13.72 -7.92
CA VAL A 121 2.95 -14.59 -7.08
C VAL A 121 1.79 -15.16 -7.87
N ALA A 122 1.16 -14.34 -8.70
CA ALA A 122 0.01 -14.77 -9.49
C ALA A 122 -0.15 -13.99 -10.79
N LYS A 123 -0.82 -14.63 -11.74
CA LYS A 123 -1.36 -13.99 -12.93
C LYS A 123 -2.80 -13.56 -12.66
N LEU A 124 -3.13 -12.32 -13.00
CA LEU A 124 -4.51 -11.84 -12.88
C LEU A 124 -5.42 -12.51 -13.91
N LYS A 125 -6.60 -12.93 -13.46
CA LYS A 125 -7.68 -13.48 -14.27
C LYS A 125 -8.77 -12.43 -14.49
N ARG A 126 -9.22 -11.77 -13.41
CA ARG A 126 -10.26 -10.73 -13.47
C ARG A 126 -10.06 -9.68 -12.39
N VAL A 127 -10.05 -8.41 -12.78
CA VAL A 127 -10.07 -7.27 -11.84
C VAL A 127 -11.52 -6.94 -11.50
N VAL A 128 -11.79 -6.72 -10.21
CA VAL A 128 -13.12 -6.40 -9.67
C VAL A 128 -13.18 -4.96 -9.18
N MET A 129 -12.16 -4.53 -8.43
CA MET A 129 -12.08 -3.18 -7.86
C MET A 129 -11.89 -2.12 -8.96
N GLU A 130 -12.48 -0.95 -8.75
CA GLU A 130 -12.37 0.17 -9.67
C GLU A 130 -10.93 0.73 -9.69
N ARG A 131 -10.58 1.39 -10.80
CA ARG A 131 -9.29 2.08 -10.93
C ARG A 131 -9.31 3.34 -10.08
N ASP A 132 -8.16 3.67 -9.48
CA ASP A 132 -7.97 4.89 -8.69
C ASP A 132 -8.78 4.99 -7.38
N THR A 133 -9.38 3.88 -6.90
CA THR A 133 -9.87 3.77 -5.51
C THR A 133 -8.74 3.97 -4.49
N TYR A 134 -7.52 3.52 -4.84
CA TYR A 134 -6.30 3.73 -4.07
C TYR A 134 -5.32 4.64 -4.84
N PRO A 135 -4.50 5.45 -4.15
CA PRO A 135 -3.56 6.35 -4.80
C PRO A 135 -2.48 5.59 -5.58
N ARG A 136 -2.05 6.15 -6.72
CA ARG A 136 -0.96 5.59 -7.53
C ARG A 136 0.38 5.77 -6.81
N LYS A 137 0.97 4.67 -6.34
CA LYS A 137 2.25 4.67 -5.59
C LYS A 137 3.37 3.89 -6.27
N TRP A 138 3.17 3.40 -7.50
CA TRP A 138 4.25 2.75 -8.24
C TRP A 138 5.38 3.74 -8.57
N GLY A 139 6.64 3.30 -8.47
CA GLY A 139 7.81 4.15 -8.74
C GLY A 139 8.20 5.14 -7.63
N LEU A 140 7.60 5.02 -6.43
CA LEU A 140 7.98 5.74 -5.20
C LEU A 140 8.76 4.86 -4.20
N GLY A 141 9.13 3.63 -4.58
CA GLY A 141 9.91 2.73 -3.71
C GLY A 141 11.32 3.25 -3.42
N PRO A 142 12.02 2.70 -2.40
CA PRO A 142 13.39 3.10 -2.05
C PRO A 142 14.36 2.98 -3.23
N THR A 143 14.31 1.86 -3.95
CA THR A 143 15.12 1.59 -5.15
C THR A 143 14.80 2.54 -6.29
N ALA A 144 13.50 2.80 -6.56
CA ALA A 144 13.07 3.73 -7.60
C ALA A 144 13.46 5.18 -7.30
N SER A 145 13.40 5.57 -6.03
CA SER A 145 13.78 6.90 -5.57
C SER A 145 15.29 7.11 -5.66
N LEU A 146 16.09 6.12 -5.25
CA LEU A 146 17.55 6.12 -5.41
C LEU A 146 17.95 6.21 -6.89
N LYS A 147 17.30 5.43 -7.76
CA LYS A 147 17.53 5.50 -9.22
C LYS A 147 17.26 6.91 -9.75
N LYS A 148 16.13 7.53 -9.36
CA LYS A 148 15.81 8.90 -9.75
C LYS A 148 16.80 9.94 -9.21
N LYS A 149 17.34 9.75 -8.00
CA LYS A 149 18.38 10.61 -7.43
C LYS A 149 19.69 10.50 -8.21
N MET A 150 20.14 9.29 -8.51
CA MET A 150 21.38 9.08 -9.27
C MET A 150 21.30 9.58 -10.72
N ILE A 151 20.11 9.53 -11.34
CA ILE A 151 19.89 10.17 -12.65
C ILE A 151 20.03 11.70 -12.54
N LYS A 152 19.51 12.31 -11.46
CA LYS A 152 19.70 13.76 -11.21
C LYS A 152 21.15 14.13 -10.92
N GLU A 153 21.88 13.25 -10.22
CA GLU A 153 23.31 13.42 -9.91
C GLU A 153 24.21 13.13 -11.13
N GLY A 154 23.66 12.68 -12.25
CA GLY A 154 24.41 12.39 -13.48
C GLY A 154 25.29 11.13 -13.41
N LEU A 155 25.13 10.32 -12.36
CA LEU A 155 25.78 9.02 -12.19
C LEU A 155 25.19 7.99 -13.14
N LEU A 156 23.91 8.12 -13.49
CA LEU A 156 23.21 7.32 -14.49
C LEU A 156 22.74 8.18 -15.68
N ASP A 157 22.58 7.52 -16.83
CA ASP A 157 22.03 8.15 -18.03
C ASP A 157 20.55 8.56 -17.85
N LYS A 158 20.00 9.39 -18.77
CA LYS A 158 18.60 9.85 -18.79
C LYS A 158 17.59 8.71 -18.74
N TYR A 159 17.94 7.55 -19.30
CA TYR A 159 17.11 6.34 -19.30
C TYR A 159 17.36 5.41 -18.10
N GLY A 160 18.33 5.77 -17.24
CA GLY A 160 18.70 5.02 -16.05
C GLY A 160 19.49 3.75 -16.37
N ASN A 161 20.31 3.80 -17.42
CA ASN A 161 21.30 2.77 -17.74
C ASN A 161 22.66 3.13 -17.09
N PRO A 162 23.50 2.12 -16.78
CA PRO A 162 24.85 2.35 -16.26
C PRO A 162 25.72 3.12 -17.26
N ASN A 163 26.51 4.06 -16.76
CA ASN A 163 27.51 4.82 -17.51
C ASN A 163 28.91 4.61 -16.89
N GLU A 164 29.96 5.16 -17.46
CA GLU A 164 31.33 5.03 -16.93
C GLU A 164 31.48 5.53 -15.48
N LYS A 165 30.58 6.41 -15.04
CA LYS A 165 30.53 6.97 -13.67
C LYS A 165 29.67 6.16 -12.70
N THR A 166 28.98 5.11 -13.13
CA THR A 166 28.19 4.29 -12.19
C THR A 166 29.09 3.40 -11.33
N PRO A 167 28.90 3.38 -10.01
CA PRO A 167 29.61 2.45 -9.14
C PRO A 167 29.20 1.00 -9.46
N THR A 168 30.17 0.08 -9.46
CA THR A 168 29.99 -1.35 -9.75
C THR A 168 28.93 -2.02 -8.87
N ASN A 169 28.82 -1.59 -7.61
CA ASN A 169 27.82 -2.08 -6.64
C ASN A 169 26.36 -1.79 -7.04
N TRP A 170 26.10 -0.90 -7.99
CA TRP A 170 24.72 -0.58 -8.44
C TRP A 170 24.01 -1.77 -9.09
N LYS A 171 24.73 -2.61 -9.84
CA LYS A 171 24.15 -3.79 -10.50
C LYS A 171 23.73 -4.85 -9.48
N GLU A 172 24.55 -5.09 -8.46
CA GLU A 172 24.28 -6.05 -7.39
C GLU A 172 23.16 -5.58 -6.45
N GLN A 173 23.08 -4.26 -6.20
CA GLN A 173 22.03 -3.65 -5.40
C GLN A 173 20.66 -3.65 -6.10
N GLN A 174 20.63 -3.71 -7.44
CA GLN A 174 19.41 -3.92 -8.21
C GLN A 174 18.86 -5.35 -8.12
N GLN A 175 19.74 -6.34 -8.04
CA GLN A 175 19.37 -7.76 -8.01
C GLN A 175 18.96 -8.24 -6.62
N SER A 176 19.52 -7.65 -5.56
CA SER A 176 19.30 -8.12 -4.18
C SER A 176 18.07 -7.52 -3.49
N GLY A 177 17.49 -6.41 -3.97
CA GLY A 177 16.30 -5.79 -3.37
C GLY A 177 16.45 -5.28 -1.92
N VAL A 178 17.60 -5.55 -1.29
CA VAL A 178 17.94 -5.17 0.09
C VAL A 178 18.84 -3.94 0.04
N VAL A 179 18.29 -2.79 0.40
CA VAL A 179 19.10 -1.61 0.70
C VAL A 179 19.61 -1.77 2.13
N LYS A 180 20.84 -2.27 2.31
CA LYS A 180 21.58 -2.05 3.56
C LYS A 180 22.00 -0.58 3.60
N THR A 181 21.41 0.19 4.50
CA THR A 181 21.90 1.53 4.83
C THR A 181 22.97 1.39 5.90
N GLU A 182 24.24 1.35 5.51
CA GLU A 182 25.34 1.66 6.42
C GLU A 182 25.81 3.11 6.18
N PRO A 183 25.95 3.93 7.23
CA PRO A 183 26.48 5.28 7.10
C PRO A 183 27.98 5.21 6.83
N VAL A 184 28.39 5.62 5.63
CA VAL A 184 29.81 5.82 5.30
C VAL A 184 30.29 7.11 5.97
N THR A 185 30.90 6.99 7.14
CA THR A 185 31.79 8.01 7.70
C THR A 185 33.07 8.07 6.87
N PRO A 186 33.48 9.22 6.32
CA PRO A 186 34.74 9.32 5.59
C PRO A 186 35.94 9.20 6.55
N LYS A 187 36.71 8.12 6.40
CA LYS A 187 38.04 7.97 7.01
C LYS A 187 38.96 9.05 6.43
N ARG A 188 39.34 10.03 7.26
CA ARG A 188 40.47 10.92 7.04
C ARG A 188 41.74 10.12 7.38
N GLU A 189 42.67 10.05 6.44
CA GLU A 189 44.02 9.48 6.65
C GLU A 189 44.77 10.27 7.74
N PRO A 190 45.38 9.61 8.74
CA PRO A 190 46.29 10.28 9.66
C PRO A 190 47.71 10.31 9.09
N VAL A 191 48.29 11.50 9.09
CA VAL A 191 49.70 11.79 8.80
C VAL A 191 50.61 11.16 9.87
N GLU A 192 51.71 10.56 9.41
CA GLU A 192 52.77 9.94 10.22
C GLU A 192 53.46 10.93 11.16
N ILE A 193 53.57 10.57 12.44
CA ILE A 193 54.64 11.04 13.35
C ILE A 193 55.18 9.80 14.08
N LYS A 194 56.48 9.54 13.89
CA LYS A 194 57.26 8.48 14.58
C LYS A 194 57.85 9.04 15.88
N THR A 195 57.74 8.26 16.96
CA THR A 195 58.78 7.98 18.00
C THR A 195 58.15 7.04 19.04
N GLU A 196 58.48 5.75 19.01
CA GLU A 196 59.45 5.02 19.85
C GLU A 196 58.96 4.56 21.25
N LYS A 197 58.99 3.22 21.42
CA LYS A 197 59.20 2.43 22.68
C LYS A 197 58.04 2.44 23.69
N THR A 198 57.61 1.36 24.36
CA THR A 198 58.13 -0.01 24.61
C THR A 198 57.01 -0.80 25.31
N GLU A 199 56.97 -2.12 25.03
CA GLU A 199 56.70 -3.26 25.94
C GLU A 199 55.44 -3.40 26.82
N GLY A 200 54.94 -4.65 26.82
CA GLY A 200 54.22 -5.32 27.94
C GLY A 200 52.73 -4.99 28.01
N GLY A 201 51.80 -5.93 27.86
CA GLY A 201 51.65 -7.16 28.64
C GLY A 201 50.27 -7.10 29.30
N ALA A 202 49.30 -7.82 28.74
CA ALA A 202 48.56 -8.92 29.39
C ALA A 202 47.62 -8.53 30.55
N GLU A 203 46.36 -9.00 30.40
CA GLU A 203 45.45 -9.44 31.47
C GLU A 203 44.95 -8.39 32.49
N SER A 204 43.76 -8.46 33.08
CA SER A 204 42.66 -9.43 33.07
C SER A 204 41.40 -8.75 33.62
N VAL A 205 40.28 -9.34 33.23
CA VAL A 205 38.92 -9.23 33.78
C VAL A 205 38.92 -9.45 35.29
N ASP A 206 38.16 -8.68 36.08
CA ASP A 206 37.01 -9.21 36.88
C ASP A 206 36.34 -8.16 37.81
N SER A 207 35.06 -8.44 38.09
CA SER A 207 34.26 -8.10 39.28
C SER A 207 33.32 -6.89 39.27
N SER A 208 32.08 -7.18 38.85
CA SER A 208 30.82 -7.05 39.62
C SER A 208 30.68 -5.99 40.72
N SER A 209 29.59 -5.19 40.68
CA SER A 209 28.36 -5.45 41.46
C SER A 209 27.46 -4.20 41.57
N ASP A 210 26.14 -4.44 41.45
CA ASP A 210 25.02 -3.52 41.67
C ASP A 210 25.04 -2.75 43.00
N THR A 211 24.51 -1.52 43.02
CA THR A 211 23.22 -1.14 43.68
C THR A 211 23.05 0.38 43.88
N ASP A 212 21.79 0.79 43.81
CA ASP A 212 21.14 1.96 44.45
C ASP A 212 21.24 3.38 43.86
N GLY A 213 20.08 3.89 43.40
CA GLY A 213 19.70 5.31 43.51
C GLY A 213 19.19 5.61 44.94
N PRO A 214 18.56 6.77 45.29
CA PRO A 214 17.98 7.82 44.44
C PRO A 214 18.24 9.28 44.92
N LYS A 215 17.84 10.31 44.15
CA LYS A 215 17.20 11.56 44.69
C LYS A 215 16.64 12.51 43.62
N LYS A 216 15.35 12.83 43.79
CA LYS A 216 14.54 13.88 43.15
C LYS A 216 15.05 15.30 43.46
N LYS A 217 14.80 16.26 42.54
CA LYS A 217 14.24 17.60 42.87
C LYS A 217 13.53 18.23 41.66
N LYS A 218 12.28 18.65 41.89
CA LYS A 218 11.33 19.33 40.98
C LYS A 218 11.25 20.85 41.28
N HIS A 219 10.63 21.56 40.32
CA HIS A 219 9.95 22.88 40.34
C HIS A 219 10.80 24.08 39.92
N LYS A 220 10.37 24.91 38.95
CA LYS A 220 9.20 25.82 39.07
C LYS A 220 8.60 26.31 37.73
N LYS A 221 7.26 26.46 37.71
CA LYS A 221 6.33 27.20 36.80
C LYS A 221 6.58 28.73 36.90
N HIS A 222 6.26 29.65 35.96
CA HIS A 222 4.99 30.06 35.28
C HIS A 222 5.40 31.13 34.21
N LYS A 223 4.71 31.43 33.08
CA LYS A 223 3.47 32.23 32.97
C LYS A 223 3.09 32.47 31.48
N GLU A 224 1.80 32.68 31.25
CA GLU A 224 1.01 32.75 30.00
C GLU A 224 1.30 33.90 29.00
N LYS A 225 0.89 33.70 27.73
CA LYS A 225 0.11 34.67 26.93
C LYS A 225 -0.67 33.97 25.80
N ARG A 226 -1.92 34.41 25.60
CA ARG A 226 -2.94 33.99 24.61
C ARG A 226 -2.75 34.66 23.23
N SER A 227 -3.14 33.97 22.15
CA SER A 227 -3.76 34.47 20.89
C SER A 227 -4.00 33.25 19.98
N SER A 228 -5.23 32.78 19.75
CA SER A 228 -6.15 33.12 18.64
C SER A 228 -5.66 32.73 17.23
N ASP A 229 -6.61 32.25 16.42
CA ASP A 229 -6.58 31.91 14.99
C ASP A 229 -6.23 30.44 14.67
N GLY A 230 -7.04 29.66 13.96
CA GLY A 230 -8.12 30.02 13.04
C GLY A 230 -7.88 29.31 11.72
N GLU A 231 -8.73 28.32 11.43
CA GLU A 231 -9.06 27.73 10.12
C GLU A 231 -8.27 28.19 8.88
N ALA A 232 -7.49 27.28 8.29
CA ALA A 232 -6.92 27.47 6.96
C ALA A 232 -6.69 26.13 6.22
N TYR A 233 -7.75 25.38 5.92
CA TYR A 233 -7.75 24.32 4.88
C TYR A 233 -9.17 24.16 4.30
N GLY A 234 -9.68 25.22 3.65
CA GLY A 234 -11.02 25.19 3.02
C GLY A 234 -11.21 26.08 1.79
N ILE A 235 -10.33 27.06 1.54
CA ILE A 235 -10.59 28.12 0.55
C ILE A 235 -10.08 27.75 -0.87
N ASP A 236 -9.10 26.86 -1.00
CA ASP A 236 -8.47 26.57 -2.31
C ASP A 236 -9.33 25.68 -3.23
N VAL A 237 -10.28 24.93 -2.68
CA VAL A 237 -11.14 24.02 -3.45
C VAL A 237 -12.29 24.80 -4.12
N GLU A 238 -12.90 25.77 -3.45
CA GLU A 238 -14.00 26.55 -4.01
C GLU A 238 -13.54 27.52 -5.12
N ALA A 239 -12.39 28.17 -4.95
CA ALA A 239 -11.82 29.04 -5.97
C ALA A 239 -11.50 28.28 -7.28
N SER A 240 -11.07 27.02 -7.16
CA SER A 240 -10.75 26.14 -8.28
C SER A 240 -12.01 25.68 -9.04
N ILE A 241 -13.11 25.45 -8.33
CA ILE A 241 -14.40 25.07 -8.92
C ILE A 241 -15.03 26.27 -9.63
N HIS A 242 -14.97 27.46 -9.04
CA HIS A 242 -15.55 28.68 -9.64
C HIS A 242 -14.81 29.10 -10.92
N LYS A 243 -13.48 28.93 -10.98
CA LYS A 243 -12.68 29.20 -12.20
C LYS A 243 -12.99 28.23 -13.33
N LYS A 244 -13.22 26.94 -13.02
CA LYS A 244 -13.63 25.93 -14.02
C LYS A 244 -15.03 26.20 -14.57
N LYS A 245 -15.99 26.59 -13.72
CA LYS A 245 -17.36 26.93 -14.15
C LYS A 245 -17.40 28.17 -15.05
N LYS A 246 -16.62 29.21 -14.74
CA LYS A 246 -16.54 30.44 -15.56
C LYS A 246 -15.90 30.18 -16.92
N LYS A 247 -14.89 29.30 -17.00
CA LYS A 247 -14.23 28.95 -18.26
C LYS A 247 -15.10 28.10 -19.19
N LYS A 248 -15.98 27.25 -18.63
CA LYS A 248 -16.94 26.47 -19.43
C LYS A 248 -18.06 27.36 -20.01
N LYS A 249 -18.57 28.31 -19.22
CA LYS A 249 -19.64 29.24 -19.64
C LYS A 249 -19.21 30.23 -20.73
N ASN A 250 -17.95 30.69 -20.74
CA ASN A 250 -17.45 31.51 -21.85
C ASN A 250 -17.28 30.70 -23.14
N LYS A 251 -16.84 29.43 -23.04
CA LYS A 251 -16.64 28.60 -24.24
C LYS A 251 -17.95 28.22 -24.94
N GLU A 252 -19.04 28.06 -24.19
CA GLU A 252 -20.38 27.82 -24.76
C GLU A 252 -20.95 29.10 -25.41
N ARG A 253 -20.69 30.29 -24.83
CA ARG A 253 -21.11 31.57 -25.42
C ARG A 253 -20.35 31.94 -26.69
N ASP A 254 -19.07 31.59 -26.79
CA ASP A 254 -18.28 31.86 -27.99
C ASP A 254 -18.66 30.89 -29.14
N GLN A 255 -19.30 29.75 -28.85
CA GLN A 255 -19.78 28.81 -29.86
C GLN A 255 -21.18 29.16 -30.41
N GLU A 256 -22.02 29.82 -29.62
CA GLU A 256 -23.34 30.33 -30.08
C GLU A 256 -23.26 31.65 -30.86
N ALA A 257 -22.09 32.30 -30.91
CA ALA A 257 -21.90 33.57 -31.61
C ALA A 257 -21.27 33.42 -33.01
N ASP A 258 -20.83 32.21 -33.37
CA ASP A 258 -20.19 31.87 -34.66
C ASP A 258 -21.07 30.94 -35.54
N GLU A 259 -22.33 30.68 -35.17
CA GLU A 259 -23.41 30.14 -36.02
C GLU A 259 -24.46 31.23 -36.30
#